data_AF-A0A0R3WQN8-F1
#
_entry.id   AF-A0A0R3WQN8-F1
#
_cell.length_a   1.000
_cell.length_b   1.000
_cell.length_c   1.000
_cell.angle_alpha   90.00
_cell.angle_beta   90.00
_cell.angle_gamma   90.00
#
_symmetry.space_group_name_H-M   'P 1'
#
loop_
_entity.id
_entity.type
_entity.pdbx_description
1 polymer ?
#
loop_
_entity_poly.entity_id
_entity_poly.type
_entity_poly.pdbx_seq_one_letter_code
_entity_poly.pdbx_strand_id
1 'polypeptide(L)' 'MEYLQDLRTMTERLRSRYYTHVDLFIADMRRMFHNCRTYNHPDSDLYRHVASLDALFIRKMREAGLWDNPPSPLPPP' A
#
# COMPACT_ATOMS: atom_id res chain seq x y z
N MET A 1 9.75 -2.62 -17.21
CA MET A 1 8.34 -2.31 -16.93
C MET A 1 8.16 -2.38 -15.44
N GLU A 2 8.20 -1.21 -14.81
CA GLU A 2 8.18 -1.08 -13.36
C GLU A 2 6.91 -1.66 -12.75
N TYR A 3 7.12 -2.31 -11.62
CA TYR A 3 6.19 -3.06 -10.81
C TYR A 3 5.06 -2.16 -10.29
N LEU A 4 4.05 -1.90 -11.13
CA LEU A 4 2.77 -1.37 -10.68
C LEU A 4 2.09 -2.47 -9.84
N GLN A 5 2.33 -2.46 -8.53
CA GLN A 5 1.43 -3.15 -7.61
C GLN A 5 0.08 -2.45 -7.69
N ASP A 6 -0.92 -3.16 -8.19
CA ASP A 6 -2.32 -2.76 -8.16
C ASP A 6 -3.08 -3.55 -7.09
N LEU A 7 -4.27 -3.06 -6.72
CA LEU A 7 -5.10 -3.71 -5.70
C LEU A 7 -5.52 -5.14 -6.11
N ARG A 8 -5.58 -5.44 -7.41
CA ARG A 8 -5.92 -6.79 -7.91
C ARG A 8 -4.81 -7.76 -7.54
N THR A 9 -3.57 -7.44 -7.86
CA THR A 9 -2.38 -8.25 -7.57
C THR A 9 -2.23 -8.45 -6.08
N MET A 10 -2.45 -7.39 -5.29
CA MET A 10 -2.41 -7.50 -3.84
C MET A 10 -3.54 -8.39 -3.27
N THR A 11 -4.72 -8.35 -3.87
CA THR A 11 -5.84 -9.23 -3.49
C THR A 11 -5.53 -10.70 -3.77
N GLU A 12 -4.90 -10.99 -4.92
CA GLU A 12 -4.46 -12.34 -5.28
C GLU A 12 -3.40 -12.87 -4.31
N ARG A 13 -2.41 -12.04 -3.97
CA ARG A 13 -1.39 -12.35 -2.96
C ARG A 13 -1.96 -12.62 -1.57
N LEU A 14 -2.96 -11.85 -1.17
CA LEU A 14 -3.65 -12.09 0.09
C LEU A 14 -4.34 -13.46 0.10
N ARG A 15 -5.02 -13.80 -1.00
CA ARG A 15 -5.70 -15.10 -1.17
C ARG A 15 -4.73 -16.27 -1.22
N SER A 16 -3.55 -16.08 -1.80
CA SER A 16 -2.51 -17.11 -1.89
C SER A 16 -1.66 -17.26 -0.62
N ARG A 17 -2.02 -16.58 0.49
CA ARG A 17 -1.25 -16.58 1.74
C ARG A 17 0.18 -16.03 1.60
N TYR A 18 0.44 -15.21 0.58
CA TYR A 18 1.76 -14.63 0.33
C TYR A 18 2.20 -13.70 1.49
N TYR A 19 1.29 -12.91 2.05
CA TYR A 19 1.57 -12.04 3.19
C TYR A 19 1.60 -12.86 4.48
N THR A 20 2.75 -13.50 4.74
CA THR A 20 3.00 -14.23 5.98
C THR A 20 3.18 -13.31 7.19
N HIS A 21 3.56 -12.05 6.93
CA HIS A 21 3.66 -10.97 7.91
C HIS A 21 2.88 -9.74 7.43
N VAL A 22 2.23 -9.05 8.36
CA VAL A 22 1.46 -7.82 8.06
C VAL A 22 2.34 -6.72 7.44
N ASP A 23 3.63 -6.71 7.79
CA ASP A 23 4.63 -5.79 7.27
C ASP A 23 4.78 -5.87 5.75
N LEU A 24 4.68 -7.08 5.18
CA LEU A 24 4.74 -7.30 3.73
C LEU A 24 3.53 -6.68 3.02
N PHE A 25 2.35 -6.80 3.63
CA PHE A 25 1.13 -6.19 3.11
C PHE A 25 1.18 -4.66 3.17
N ILE A 26 1.65 -4.12 4.31
CA ILE A 26 1.83 -2.68 4.48
C ILE A 26 2.86 -2.14 3.47
N ALA A 27 3.96 -2.87 3.24
CA ALA A 27 4.96 -2.48 2.26
C ALA A 27 4.39 -2.38 0.83
N ASP A 28 3.66 -3.40 0.38
CA ASP A 28 3.05 -3.38 -0.96
C ASP A 28 1.98 -2.27 -1.09
N MET A 29 1.19 -2.00 -0.03
CA MET A 29 0.21 -0.90 -0.03
C MET A 29 0.91 0.46 -0.17
N ARG A 30 1.98 0.69 0.60
CA ARG A 30 2.75 1.94 0.53
C ARG A 30 3.44 2.11 -0.82
N ARG A 31 3.95 1.02 -1.40
CA ARG A 31 4.55 1.03 -2.74
C ARG A 31 3.52 1.40 -3.81
N MET A 32 2.30 0.87 -3.74
CA MET A 32 1.21 1.28 -4.64
C MET A 32 0.93 2.78 -4.52
N PHE A 33 0.77 3.29 -3.30
CA PHE A 33 0.51 4.71 -3.08
C PHE A 33 1.66 5.59 -3.59
N HIS A 34 2.91 5.20 -3.32
CA HIS A 34 4.09 5.90 -3.80
C HIS A 34 4.12 5.95 -5.33
N ASN A 35 3.98 4.79 -6.00
CA ASN A 35 3.96 4.72 -7.45
C ASN A 35 2.84 5.61 -8.03
N CYS A 36 1.64 5.56 -7.44
CA CYS A 36 0.54 6.39 -7.93
C CYS A 36 0.85 7.89 -7.79
N ARG A 37 1.52 8.33 -6.72
CA ARG A 37 1.98 9.72 -6.57
C ARG A 37 3.13 10.09 -7.50
N THR A 38 4.03 9.15 -7.80
CA THR A 38 5.20 9.37 -8.65
C THR A 38 4.82 9.47 -10.13
N TYR A 39 3.88 8.64 -10.58
CA TYR A 39 3.50 8.57 -12.00
C TYR A 39 2.33 9.50 -12.39
N ASN A 40 1.53 9.97 -11.42
CA ASN A 40 0.40 10.84 -11.69
C ASN A 40 0.67 12.28 -11.24
N HIS A 41 0.18 13.26 -12.00
CA HIS A 41 0.32 14.68 -11.67
C HIS A 41 -0.39 15.00 -10.34
N PRO A 42 0.14 15.88 -9.48
CA PRO A 42 -0.49 16.27 -8.21
C PRO A 42 -1.96 16.75 -8.34
N ASP A 43 -2.29 17.37 -9.47
CA ASP A 43 -3.65 17.87 -9.74
C ASP A 43 -4.62 16.79 -10.23
N SER A 44 -4.11 15.62 -10.59
CA SER A 44 -4.94 14.51 -11.04
C SER A 44 -5.84 14.01 -9.92
N ASP A 45 -7.04 13.58 -10.28
CA ASP A 45 -7.96 12.96 -9.33
C ASP A 45 -7.33 11.72 -8.68
N LEU A 46 -6.51 10.97 -9.42
CA LEU A 46 -5.78 9.80 -8.91
C LEU A 46 -4.83 10.16 -7.76
N TYR A 47 -4.05 11.24 -7.89
CA TYR A 47 -3.16 11.70 -6.82
C TYR A 47 -3.95 12.08 -5.56
N ARG A 48 -5.06 12.82 -5.73
CA ARG A 48 -5.94 13.23 -4.63
C ARG A 48 -6.61 12.02 -3.96
N HIS A 49 -7.07 11.03 -4.73
CA HIS A 49 -7.68 9.82 -4.19
C HIS A 49 -6.69 8.97 -3.37
N VAL A 50 -5.42 8.91 -3.77
CA VAL A 50 -4.39 8.15 -3.02
C VAL A 50 -4.17 8.73 -1.63
N ALA A 51 -4.22 10.05 -1.45
CA ALA A 51 -4.10 10.66 -0.13
C ALA A 51 -5.24 10.22 0.80
N SER A 52 -6.47 10.19 0.29
CA SER A 52 -7.64 9.69 1.04
C SER A 52 -7.54 8.20 1.35
N LEU A 53 -7.05 7.38 0.41
CA LEU A 53 -6.84 5.96 0.60
C LEU A 53 -5.75 5.65 1.64
N ASP A 54 -4.64 6.40 1.64
CA ASP A 54 -3.56 6.27 2.61
C ASP A 54 -4.05 6.56 4.04
N ALA A 55 -4.82 7.64 4.21
CA ALA A 55 -5.43 7.99 5.49
C ALA A 55 -6.43 6.91 5.96
N LEU A 56 -7.29 6.41 5.06
CA LEU A 56 -8.23 5.33 5.36
C LEU A 56 -7.51 4.04 5.76
N PHE A 57 -6.43 3.71 5.04
CA PHE A 57 -5.61 2.53 5.30
C PHE A 57 -5.01 2.58 6.71
N ILE A 58 -4.33 3.68 7.06
CA ILE A 58 -3.75 3.87 8.40
C ILE A 58 -4.83 3.74 9.49
N ARG A 59 -6.00 4.36 9.29
CA ARG A 59 -7.10 4.26 10.24
C ARG A 59 -7.55 2.80 10.44
N LYS A 60 -7.72 2.05 9.36
CA LYS A 60 -8.12 0.64 9.41
C LYS A 60 -7.07 -0.24 10.07
N MET A 61 -5.80 0.00 9.80
CA MET A 61 -4.70 -0.74 10.44
C MET A 61 -4.64 -0.47 11.95
N ARG A 62 -4.89 0.77 12.38
CA ARG A 62 -4.98 1.12 13.81
C ARG A 62 -6.19 0.48 14.49
N GLU A 63 -7.38 0.55 13.86
CA GLU A 63 -8.60 -0.12 14.36
C GLU A 63 -8.39 -1.63 14.53
N ALA A 64 -7.55 -2.24 13.69
CA ALA A 64 -7.22 -3.66 13.75
C ALA A 64 -6.07 -4.01 14.72
N GLY A 65 -5.42 -3.03 15.35
CA GLY A 65 -4.22 -3.26 16.19
C GLY A 65 -2.99 -3.72 15.39
N LEU A 66 -2.95 -3.40 14.09
CA LEU A 66 -1.89 -3.82 13.15
C LEU A 66 -0.91 -2.70 12.82
N TRP A 67 -0.97 -1.57 13.54
CA TRP A 67 -0.17 -0.37 13.28
C TRP A 67 0.80 -0.03 14.42
N ASP A 68 0.97 -0.92 15.40
CA ASP A 68 1.72 -0.64 16.63
C ASP A 68 3.24 -0.62 16.43
N ASN A 69 3.72 -1.08 15.27
CA ASN A 69 5.10 -0.93 14.84
C ASN A 69 5.12 -0.73 13.31
N PRO A 70 5.28 0.49 12.79
CA PRO A 70 5.30 0.69 11.34
C PRO A 70 6.50 -0.08 10.77
N PRO A 71 6.31 -0.91 9.73
CA PRO A 71 7.41 -1.67 9.17
C PRO A 71 8.53 -0.73 8.71
N SER A 72 9.76 -1.22 8.90
CA SER A 72 10.99 -0.63 8.36
C SER A 72 10.83 -0.23 6.89
N PRO A 73 11.62 0.75 6.40
CA PRO A 73 11.53 1.20 5.01
C PRO A 73 11.54 0.01 4.06
N LEU A 74 10.64 0.09 3.07
CA LEU A 74 10.28 -0.92 2.08
C LEU A 74 11.40 -1.96 1.85
N PRO A 75 11.14 -3.27 1.98
CA PRO A 75 12.12 -4.26 1.56
C PRO A 75 12.47 -4.00 0.08
N PRO A 76 13.75 -4.17 -0.30
CA PRO A 76 14.18 -4.01 -1.68
C PRO A 76 13.43 -5.01 -2.58
N PRO A 77 13.28 -4.68 -3.88
CA PRO A 77 12.55 -5.49 -4.85
C PRO A 77 13.07 -6.93 -4.97
#